data_AF-A0A9W8F422-F1
#
_entry.id   AF-A0A9W8F422-F1
#
_cell.length_a   1.000
_cell.length_b   1.000
_cell.length_c   1.000
_cell.angle_alpha   90.00
_cell.angle_beta   90.00
_cell.angle_gamma   90.00
#
_symmetry.space_group_name_H-M   'P 1'
#
loop_
_entity.id
_entity.type
_entity.pdbx_description
1 polymer ?
#
loop_
_entity_poly.entity_id
_entity_poly.type
_entity_poly.pdbx_seq_one_letter_code
_entity_poly.pdbx_strand_id
1 'polypeptide(L)'
;MENGMSIRAYPTLPLTPLRMRSFRWIIKEKFVSDIHAHVKRGEYGKASELLLIAVENAPVPIRSIWRPFIATLRQQVPPNLIGLQLDNVAAGMRLDPPYEPSMERVFLDLDRNRINHAYAALQTFAMDRGKKLALAHGYHGILVACLREIELEQLGDGMETRPPCAHVFALSEGVQFLLSADDPELPTKYTLEEAEEHLAMALKLESGNTYFLAFYVQVLLAKGEFARAMDLLKERYNAEKSIPCLRMIMSIDPREVIDQTEHILDYLTLDPLASRTTYFEPFMAMALCKLDDWDDTMMRRLVDIVLNRVELGDQDESCGWECLAILLSYLRTNNQRLINEFMEQRLTWWKDAYFASDCFYRPKQESNLMVYKAVCAQQLMDLEPGHPVYKLLSGKLSSAHAEFVNTHMRISDHGTQ
;
A
#
# COMPACT_ATOMS: atom_id res chain seq x y z
N MET A 1 49.36 -5.38 -2.85
CA MET A 1 48.05 -5.99 -2.61
C MET A 1 47.03 -4.90 -2.90
N GLU A 2 46.56 -4.83 -4.15
CA GLU A 2 45.52 -3.91 -4.60
C GLU A 2 44.31 -4.77 -4.98
N ASN A 3 43.20 -4.62 -4.25
CA ASN A 3 41.93 -5.25 -4.59
C ASN A 3 41.11 -4.26 -5.40
N GLY A 4 41.20 -4.36 -6.73
CA GLY A 4 40.25 -3.73 -7.65
C GLY A 4 38.94 -4.52 -7.68
N MET A 5 37.85 -3.91 -7.21
CA MET A 5 36.51 -4.46 -7.36
C MET A 5 36.07 -4.36 -8.83
N SER A 6 35.78 -5.52 -9.43
CA SER A 6 35.25 -5.65 -10.78
C SER A 6 33.74 -5.31 -10.79
N ILE A 7 33.38 -4.22 -11.47
CA ILE A 7 31.99 -3.95 -11.86
C ILE A 7 31.67 -4.89 -13.03
N ARG A 8 30.79 -5.87 -12.81
CA ARG A 8 30.31 -6.75 -13.88
C ARG A 8 29.51 -5.92 -14.89
N ALA A 9 30.01 -5.83 -16.11
CA ALA A 9 29.28 -5.26 -17.24
C ALA A 9 28.05 -6.13 -17.56
N TYR A 10 26.88 -5.49 -17.70
CA TYR A 10 25.66 -6.15 -18.16
C TYR A 10 25.73 -6.41 -19.68
N PRO A 11 25.22 -7.55 -20.17
CA PRO A 11 25.27 -7.89 -21.59
C PRO A 11 24.41 -6.94 -22.42
N THR A 12 25.03 -6.32 -23.42
CA THR A 12 24.40 -5.44 -24.41
C THR A 12 23.75 -6.27 -25.52
N LEU A 13 22.51 -6.72 -25.30
CA LEU A 13 21.65 -7.16 -26.40
C LEU A 13 20.96 -5.94 -27.03
N PRO A 14 20.81 -5.87 -28.37
CA PRO A 14 20.10 -4.79 -29.02
C PRO A 14 18.60 -4.90 -28.69
N LEU A 15 18.13 -4.04 -27.79
CA LEU A 15 16.72 -3.95 -27.40
C LEU A 15 15.97 -2.99 -28.33
N THR A 16 14.80 -3.41 -28.81
CA THR A 16 13.87 -2.55 -29.54
C THR A 16 13.36 -1.40 -28.64
N PRO A 17 12.88 -0.27 -29.20
CA PRO A 17 12.48 0.92 -28.41
C PRO A 17 11.42 0.66 -27.33
N LEU A 18 10.51 -0.28 -27.57
CA LEU A 18 9.51 -0.75 -26.59
C LEU A 18 10.16 -1.57 -25.45
N ARG A 19 11.13 -2.44 -25.76
CA ARG A 19 11.89 -3.20 -24.76
C ARG A 19 12.88 -2.33 -23.98
N MET A 20 13.39 -1.23 -24.56
CA MET A 20 14.21 -0.27 -23.83
C MET A 20 13.42 0.49 -22.75
N ARG A 21 12.14 0.78 -22.98
CA ARG A 21 11.28 1.44 -21.99
C ARG A 21 10.98 0.52 -20.81
N SER A 22 10.59 -0.73 -21.06
CA SER A 22 10.35 -1.71 -19.99
C SER A 22 11.64 -2.11 -19.27
N PHE A 23 12.77 -2.23 -19.96
CA PHE A 23 14.06 -2.52 -19.33
C PHE A 23 14.57 -1.36 -18.43
N ARG A 24 14.43 -0.10 -18.87
CA ARG A 24 14.73 1.07 -18.03
C ARG A 24 13.80 1.18 -16.82
N TRP A 25 12.55 0.77 -16.97
CA TRP A 25 11.57 0.77 -15.88
C TRP A 25 11.87 -0.33 -14.84
N ILE A 26 12.15 -1.56 -15.27
CA ILE A 26 12.57 -2.67 -14.40
C ILE A 26 13.88 -2.33 -13.66
N ILE A 27 14.85 -1.70 -14.34
CA ILE A 27 16.07 -1.24 -13.69
C ILE A 27 15.76 -0.15 -12.66
N LYS A 28 14.87 0.80 -12.97
CA LYS A 28 14.46 1.85 -12.03
C LYS A 28 13.78 1.30 -10.79
N GLU A 29 12.83 0.38 -10.93
CA GLU A 29 12.13 -0.22 -9.80
C GLU A 29 13.05 -1.07 -8.94
N LYS A 30 13.88 -1.91 -9.56
CA LYS A 30 14.88 -2.70 -8.85
C LYS A 30 15.87 -1.79 -8.11
N PHE A 31 16.33 -0.71 -8.74
CA PHE A 31 17.26 0.23 -8.13
C PHE A 31 16.65 0.97 -6.93
N VAL A 32 15.39 1.41 -7.03
CA VAL A 32 14.64 1.99 -5.91
C VAL A 32 14.43 0.96 -4.80
N SER A 33 14.07 -0.27 -5.15
CA SER A 33 13.90 -1.39 -4.21
C SER A 33 15.20 -1.71 -3.46
N ASP A 34 16.34 -1.73 -4.15
CA ASP A 34 17.65 -1.99 -3.55
C ASP A 34 18.03 -0.89 -2.55
N ILE A 35 17.79 0.38 -2.89
CA ILE A 35 17.97 1.51 -1.97
C ILE A 35 17.13 1.31 -0.69
N HIS A 36 15.84 0.99 -0.84
CA HIS A 36 14.94 0.76 0.30
C HIS A 36 15.39 -0.45 1.15
N ALA A 37 15.85 -1.53 0.51
CA ALA A 37 16.34 -2.71 1.20
C ALA A 37 17.60 -2.41 2.03
N HIS A 38 18.54 -1.63 1.51
CA HIS A 38 19.73 -1.22 2.26
C HIS A 38 19.41 -0.30 3.43
N VAL A 39 18.50 0.67 3.26
CA VAL A 39 18.00 1.50 4.38
C VAL A 39 17.35 0.63 5.46
N LYS A 40 16.49 -0.33 5.08
CA LYS A 40 15.83 -1.25 6.01
C LYS A 40 16.82 -2.12 6.78
N ARG A 41 17.97 -2.45 6.18
CA ARG A 41 19.06 -3.21 6.82
C ARG A 41 20.02 -2.33 7.64
N GLY A 42 19.81 -1.01 7.68
CA GLY A 42 20.72 -0.06 8.34
C GLY A 42 22.05 0.15 7.59
N GLU A 43 22.14 -0.27 6.33
CA GLU A 43 23.34 -0.15 5.50
C GLU A 43 23.42 1.25 4.83
N TYR A 44 23.36 2.32 5.62
CA TYR A 44 23.22 3.70 5.13
C TYR A 44 24.34 4.17 4.21
N GLY A 45 25.57 3.67 4.37
CA GLY A 45 26.68 3.99 3.46
C GLY A 45 26.41 3.53 2.02
N LYS A 46 25.97 2.28 1.85
CA LYS A 46 25.59 1.74 0.53
C LYS A 46 24.34 2.40 -0.02
N ALA A 47 23.38 2.74 0.84
CA ALA A 47 22.21 3.51 0.45
C ALA A 47 22.61 4.90 -0.10
N SER A 48 23.55 5.60 0.54
CA SER A 48 24.07 6.88 0.05
C SER A 48 24.75 6.76 -1.31
N GLU A 49 25.58 5.75 -1.51
CA GLU A 49 26.24 5.50 -2.80
C GLU A 49 25.20 5.30 -3.90
N LEU A 50 24.19 4.46 -3.65
CA LEU A 50 23.10 4.23 -4.60
C LEU A 50 22.25 5.49 -4.84
N LEU A 51 22.00 6.30 -3.80
CA LEU A 51 21.28 7.57 -3.91
C LEU A 51 22.07 8.60 -4.74
N LEU A 52 23.38 8.74 -4.54
CA LEU A 52 24.25 9.60 -5.33
C LEU A 52 24.27 9.15 -6.80
N ILE A 53 24.40 7.85 -7.04
CA ILE A 53 24.30 7.28 -8.39
C ILE A 53 22.93 7.58 -9.01
N ALA A 54 21.84 7.51 -8.25
CA ALA A 54 20.50 7.87 -8.71
C ALA A 54 20.40 9.36 -9.08
N VAL A 55 21.00 10.26 -8.31
CA VAL A 55 20.96 11.71 -8.57
C VAL A 55 21.86 12.09 -9.75
N GLU A 56 23.04 11.45 -9.89
CA GLU A 56 24.05 11.79 -10.90
C GLU A 56 23.82 11.11 -12.25
N ASN A 57 23.34 9.85 -12.29
CA ASN A 57 23.45 8.99 -13.47
C ASN A 57 22.12 8.54 -14.11
N ALA A 58 20.95 8.70 -13.48
CA ALA A 58 19.70 8.13 -14.03
C ALA A 58 18.41 8.85 -13.55
N PRO A 59 17.31 8.80 -14.33
CA PRO A 59 16.18 9.73 -14.27
C PRO A 59 15.14 9.31 -13.22
N VAL A 60 15.58 8.97 -12.01
CA VAL A 60 14.66 8.63 -10.93
C VAL A 60 14.14 9.94 -10.36
N PRO A 61 12.82 10.21 -10.44
CA PRO A 61 12.26 11.40 -9.79
C PRO A 61 12.65 11.34 -8.32
N ILE A 62 13.19 12.44 -7.80
CA ILE A 62 13.64 12.49 -6.40
C ILE A 62 12.51 12.09 -5.43
N ARG A 63 11.24 12.32 -5.80
CA ARG A 63 10.05 11.80 -5.10
C ARG A 63 10.09 10.29 -4.86
N SER A 64 10.54 9.49 -5.83
CA SER A 64 10.62 8.03 -5.73
C SER A 64 11.72 7.54 -4.78
N ILE A 65 12.68 8.40 -4.42
CA ILE A 65 13.79 8.09 -3.52
C ILE A 65 13.81 8.98 -2.28
N TRP A 66 12.78 9.81 -2.09
CA TRP A 66 12.74 10.83 -1.04
C TRP A 66 12.84 10.24 0.36
N ARG A 67 12.03 9.21 0.65
CA ARG A 67 12.02 8.53 1.94
C ARG A 67 13.40 7.92 2.28
N PRO A 68 14.04 7.12 1.39
CA PRO A 68 15.40 6.67 1.62
C PRO A 68 16.44 7.78 1.74
N PHE A 69 16.30 8.84 0.95
CA PHE A 69 17.19 10.00 1.01
C PHE A 69 17.15 10.65 2.40
N ILE A 70 15.96 10.92 2.92
CA ILE A 70 15.77 11.49 4.26
C ILE A 70 16.24 10.54 5.36
N ALA A 71 15.96 9.25 5.26
CA ALA A 71 16.45 8.26 6.23
C ALA A 71 17.98 8.27 6.31
N THR A 72 18.63 8.34 5.15
CA THR A 72 20.09 8.39 5.05
C THR A 72 20.65 9.72 5.57
N LEU A 73 20.02 10.84 5.22
CA LEU A 73 20.38 12.18 5.69
C LEU A 73 20.30 12.28 7.23
N ARG A 74 19.21 11.78 7.83
CA ARG A 74 19.01 11.77 9.29
C ARG A 74 20.05 10.94 10.05
N GLN A 75 20.64 9.94 9.41
CA GLN A 75 21.65 9.06 10.02
C GLN A 75 23.07 9.59 9.86
N GLN A 76 23.35 10.27 8.76
CA GLN A 76 24.71 10.69 8.39
C GLN A 76 25.01 12.15 8.72
N VAL A 77 23.98 13.00 8.80
CA VAL A 77 24.14 14.43 9.06
C VAL A 77 23.80 14.73 10.51
N PRO A 78 24.65 15.49 11.25
CA PRO A 78 24.32 15.96 12.58
C PRO A 78 22.95 16.63 12.60
N PRO A 79 22.06 16.33 13.57
CA PRO A 79 20.69 16.80 13.56
C PRO A 79 20.58 18.31 13.28
N ASN A 80 21.30 19.14 14.01
CA ASN A 80 21.29 20.60 13.84
C ASN A 80 21.59 21.10 12.42
N LEU A 81 22.25 20.30 11.56
CA LEU A 81 22.60 20.65 10.18
C LEU A 81 21.61 20.10 9.13
N ILE A 82 20.73 19.16 9.48
CA ILE A 82 19.78 18.56 8.53
C ILE A 82 18.90 19.63 7.86
N GLY A 83 18.42 20.62 8.63
CA GLY A 83 17.57 21.69 8.09
C GLY A 83 18.27 22.50 7.00
N LEU A 84 19.54 22.85 7.21
CA LEU A 84 20.35 23.55 6.20
C LEU A 84 20.54 22.72 4.93
N GLN A 85 20.71 21.40 5.06
CA GLN A 85 20.81 20.51 3.91
C GLN A 85 19.50 20.45 3.12
N LEU A 86 18.35 20.42 3.80
CA LEU A 86 17.03 20.48 3.16
C LEU A 86 16.83 21.81 2.44
N ASP A 87 17.24 22.94 3.04
CA ASP A 87 17.17 24.26 2.43
C ASP A 87 18.04 24.34 1.16
N ASN A 88 19.24 23.75 1.19
CA ASN A 88 20.12 23.67 0.01
C ASN A 88 19.53 22.81 -1.12
N VAL A 89 18.94 21.66 -0.76
CA VAL A 89 18.24 20.79 -1.73
C VAL A 89 17.04 21.53 -2.33
N ALA A 90 16.23 22.20 -1.51
CA ALA A 90 15.10 23.00 -1.96
C ALA A 90 15.54 24.14 -2.91
N ALA A 91 16.63 24.84 -2.60
CA ALA A 91 17.17 25.91 -3.44
C ALA A 91 17.75 25.40 -4.78
N GLY A 92 18.33 24.20 -4.77
CA GLY A 92 18.86 23.53 -5.98
C GLY A 92 17.77 23.00 -6.91
N MET A 93 16.60 22.67 -6.36
CA MET A 93 15.44 22.18 -7.10
C MET A 93 14.66 23.36 -7.68
N ARG A 94 15.15 23.88 -8.82
CA ARG A 94 14.50 24.98 -9.53
C ARG A 94 13.10 24.58 -10.02
N LEU A 95 12.09 25.14 -9.37
CA LEU A 95 10.78 25.54 -9.90
C LEU A 95 9.71 24.51 -10.29
N ASP A 96 9.95 23.21 -10.15
CA ASP A 96 8.87 22.21 -10.32
C ASP A 96 8.72 21.32 -9.08
N PRO A 97 7.53 20.74 -8.83
CA PRO A 97 7.38 19.65 -7.87
C PRO A 97 8.51 18.64 -8.10
N PRO A 98 9.18 18.17 -7.04
CA PRO A 98 8.64 17.95 -5.70
C PRO A 98 9.03 18.99 -4.61
N TYR A 99 8.07 19.33 -3.75
CA TYR A 99 8.20 20.22 -2.58
C TYR A 99 8.54 19.46 -1.29
N GLU A 100 8.92 18.19 -1.42
CA GLU A 100 9.26 17.28 -0.35
C GLU A 100 10.36 17.80 0.60
N PRO A 101 11.44 18.48 0.15
CA PRO A 101 12.46 19.06 1.06
C PRO A 101 11.90 20.12 1.98
N SER A 102 11.03 20.93 1.41
CA SER A 102 10.34 22.03 2.03
C SER A 102 9.33 21.56 3.10
N MET A 103 8.60 20.48 2.83
CA MET A 103 7.76 19.83 3.84
C MET A 103 8.61 19.24 4.97
N GLU A 104 9.64 18.49 4.60
CA GLU A 104 10.52 17.82 5.56
C GLU A 104 11.18 18.84 6.48
N ARG A 105 11.47 20.05 5.99
CA ARG A 105 11.98 21.17 6.77
C ARG A 105 11.00 21.65 7.83
N VAL A 106 9.71 21.79 7.47
CA VAL A 106 8.62 22.16 8.41
C VAL A 106 8.51 21.07 9.48
N PHE A 107 8.44 19.80 9.08
CA PHE A 107 8.34 18.69 10.02
C PHE A 107 9.56 18.60 10.94
N LEU A 108 10.77 18.74 10.41
CA LEU A 108 12.00 18.74 11.20
C LEU A 108 12.03 19.83 12.29
N ASP A 109 11.44 21.00 12.02
CA ASP A 109 11.30 22.04 13.04
C ASP A 109 10.28 21.65 14.10
N LEU A 110 9.18 20.99 13.74
CA LEU A 110 8.21 20.46 14.70
C LEU A 110 8.79 19.34 15.56
N ASP A 111 9.56 18.41 14.98
CA ASP A 111 10.32 17.37 15.70
C ASP A 111 11.19 17.98 16.81
N ARG A 112 11.64 19.22 16.62
CA ARG A 112 12.54 19.96 17.52
C ARG A 112 11.83 20.97 18.40
N ASN A 113 10.50 20.97 18.40
CA ASN A 113 9.67 21.95 19.09
C ASN A 113 10.00 23.41 18.70
N ARG A 114 10.39 23.64 17.44
CA ARG A 114 10.70 24.97 16.87
C ARG A 114 9.52 25.49 16.07
N ILE A 115 8.36 25.60 16.72
CA ILE A 115 7.08 25.97 16.11
C ILE A 115 7.19 27.25 15.26
N ASN A 116 7.83 28.31 15.79
CA ASN A 116 8.02 29.56 15.05
C ASN A 116 8.82 29.40 13.75
N HIS A 117 9.80 28.47 13.73
CA HIS A 117 10.57 28.21 12.51
C HIS A 117 9.76 27.39 11.50
N ALA A 118 8.92 26.45 11.97
CA ALA A 118 7.99 25.72 11.11
C ALA A 118 6.98 26.69 10.45
N TYR A 119 6.43 27.65 11.19
CA TYR A 119 5.60 28.73 10.64
C TYR A 119 6.34 29.60 9.63
N ALA A 120 7.56 30.03 9.95
CA ALA A 120 8.37 30.83 9.04
C ALA A 120 8.67 30.06 7.73
N ALA A 121 8.96 28.77 7.82
CA ALA A 121 9.13 27.91 6.66
C ALA A 121 7.83 27.77 5.85
N LEU A 122 6.65 27.74 6.48
CA LEU A 122 5.38 27.76 5.75
C LEU A 122 5.11 29.09 5.04
N GLN A 123 5.45 30.20 5.68
CA GLN A 123 5.28 31.54 5.11
C GLN A 123 6.15 31.76 3.88
N THR A 124 7.33 31.13 3.79
CA THR A 124 8.15 31.21 2.56
C THR A 124 7.49 30.50 1.37
N PHE A 125 6.61 29.52 1.58
CA PHE A 125 5.78 28.91 0.50
C PHE A 125 4.62 29.78 0.05
N ALA A 126 4.04 30.56 0.97
CA ALA A 126 2.85 31.37 0.71
C ALA A 126 3.11 32.61 -0.18
N MET A 127 4.38 32.97 -0.41
CA MET A 127 4.76 34.12 -1.24
C MET A 127 4.63 33.87 -2.76
N ASP A 128 4.37 32.63 -3.18
CA ASP A 128 4.20 32.24 -4.59
C ASP A 128 2.71 32.02 -4.96
N ARG A 129 2.37 32.07 -6.27
CA ARG A 129 1.00 31.83 -6.79
C ARG A 129 0.79 30.39 -7.25
N GLY A 130 -0.47 29.94 -7.33
CA GLY A 130 -0.85 28.65 -7.93
C GLY A 130 -0.63 27.45 -7.02
N LYS A 131 -0.05 26.36 -7.54
CA LYS A 131 0.14 25.10 -6.79
C LYS A 131 0.94 25.27 -5.50
N LYS A 132 1.93 26.17 -5.49
CA LYS A 132 2.71 26.49 -4.28
C LYS A 132 1.85 27.08 -3.16
N LEU A 133 0.89 27.94 -3.52
CA LEU A 133 -0.06 28.52 -2.58
C LEU A 133 -1.00 27.43 -2.04
N ALA A 134 -1.48 26.52 -2.90
CA ALA A 134 -2.30 25.39 -2.48
C ALA A 134 -1.57 24.54 -1.42
N LEU A 135 -0.29 24.25 -1.66
CA LEU A 135 0.54 23.50 -0.72
C LEU A 135 0.80 24.27 0.57
N ALA A 136 1.08 25.57 0.50
CA ALA A 136 1.27 26.40 1.68
C ALA A 136 0.04 26.36 2.58
N HIS A 137 -1.16 26.55 2.00
CA HIS A 137 -2.42 26.43 2.72
C HIS A 137 -2.63 25.00 3.26
N GLY A 138 -2.38 23.97 2.46
CA GLY A 138 -2.59 22.59 2.87
C GLY A 138 -1.72 22.21 4.06
N TYR A 139 -0.41 22.50 4.01
CA TYR A 139 0.49 22.24 5.13
C TYR A 139 0.23 23.14 6.33
N HIS A 140 -0.25 24.36 6.13
CA HIS A 140 -0.63 25.23 7.23
C HIS A 140 -1.82 24.66 8.01
N GLY A 141 -2.87 24.21 7.32
CA GLY A 141 -4.01 23.59 7.98
C GLY A 141 -3.63 22.27 8.68
N ILE A 142 -2.75 21.46 8.08
CA ILE A 142 -2.17 20.28 8.74
C ILE A 142 -1.42 20.68 10.01
N LEU A 143 -0.55 21.70 9.94
CA LEU A 143 0.22 22.16 11.08
C LEU A 143 -0.70 22.61 12.22
N VAL A 144 -1.70 23.45 11.93
CA VAL A 144 -2.66 23.96 12.91
C VAL A 144 -3.40 22.81 13.59
N ALA A 145 -3.90 21.83 12.82
CA ALA A 145 -4.56 20.66 13.37
C ALA A 145 -3.64 19.85 14.29
N CYS A 146 -2.37 19.68 13.92
CA CYS A 146 -1.40 18.94 14.74
C CYS A 146 -1.06 19.68 16.03
N LEU A 147 -0.82 21.00 15.96
CA LEU A 147 -0.53 21.84 17.12
C LEU A 147 -1.70 21.87 18.11
N ARG A 148 -2.94 21.84 17.60
CA ARG A 148 -4.14 21.69 18.44
C ARG A 148 -4.11 20.39 19.24
N GLU A 149 -3.88 19.24 18.59
CA GLU A 149 -3.84 17.96 19.31
C GLU A 149 -2.76 17.93 20.40
N ILE A 150 -1.60 18.54 20.13
CA ILE A 150 -0.53 18.66 21.12
C ILE A 150 -0.95 19.52 22.31
N GLU A 151 -1.67 20.61 22.07
CA GLU A 151 -2.20 21.44 23.17
C GLU A 151 -3.25 20.68 23.98
N LEU A 152 -4.17 19.95 23.33
CA LEU A 152 -5.15 19.12 24.02
C LEU A 152 -4.50 18.03 24.88
N GLU A 153 -3.48 17.34 24.36
CA GLU A 153 -2.72 16.35 25.13
C GLU A 153 -2.00 16.96 26.34
N GLN A 154 -1.48 18.18 26.20
CA GLN A 154 -0.86 18.90 27.31
C GLN A 154 -1.86 19.34 28.38
N LEU A 155 -3.12 19.58 27.99
CA LEU A 155 -4.20 19.99 28.90
C LEU A 155 -4.88 18.80 29.59
N GLY A 156 -4.99 17.64 28.95
CA GLY A 156 -5.84 16.51 29.36
C GLY A 156 -5.18 15.38 30.17
N ASP A 157 -4.46 15.68 31.25
CA ASP A 157 -3.77 14.72 32.16
C ASP A 157 -2.42 14.14 31.68
N GLY A 158 -1.35 14.94 31.82
CA GLY A 158 -0.03 14.48 32.29
C GLY A 158 0.70 13.35 31.55
N MET A 159 0.26 12.94 30.36
CA MET A 159 0.95 11.95 29.55
C MET A 159 2.28 12.50 29.01
N GLU A 160 3.28 11.61 28.92
CA GLU A 160 4.59 11.93 28.36
C GLU A 160 4.45 12.71 27.06
N THR A 161 5.08 13.90 27.01
CA THR A 161 5.15 14.76 25.83
C THR A 161 5.71 13.98 24.64
N ARG A 162 4.84 13.36 23.84
CA ARG A 162 5.25 12.78 22.56
C ARG A 162 5.64 13.93 21.65
N PRO A 163 6.73 13.81 20.87
CA PRO A 163 7.11 14.86 19.96
C PRO A 163 5.98 15.07 18.93
N PRO A 164 5.63 16.33 18.61
CA PRO A 164 4.56 16.73 17.69
C PRO A 164 4.42 15.89 16.41
N CYS A 165 5.55 15.43 15.89
CA CYS A 165 5.67 14.73 14.63
C CYS A 165 5.38 13.23 14.68
N ALA A 166 5.45 12.60 15.85
CA ALA A 166 5.11 11.18 16.00
C ALA A 166 3.65 10.94 15.62
N HIS A 167 2.80 11.93 15.89
CA HIS A 167 1.40 11.97 15.47
C HIS A 167 1.22 12.27 13.98
N VAL A 168 2.13 13.01 13.33
CA VAL A 168 1.99 13.37 11.92
C VAL A 168 2.46 12.25 10.98
N PHE A 169 3.58 11.59 11.30
CA PHE A 169 4.21 10.61 10.42
C PHE A 169 3.58 9.22 10.47
N ALA A 170 3.23 8.71 11.64
CA ALA A 170 2.63 7.38 11.76
C ALA A 170 1.24 7.29 11.11
N LEU A 171 0.61 8.45 10.86
CA LEU A 171 -0.81 8.57 10.58
C LEU A 171 -1.09 9.13 9.16
N SER A 172 -0.15 9.88 8.58
CA SER A 172 -0.20 10.37 7.19
C SER A 172 -0.11 9.27 6.12
N GLU A 173 0.54 8.13 6.43
CA GLU A 173 0.64 6.99 5.50
C GLU A 173 -0.52 5.99 5.62
N GLY A 174 -1.29 6.07 6.72
CA GLY A 174 -2.23 5.01 7.11
C GLY A 174 -3.71 5.39 7.15
N VAL A 175 -4.10 6.65 6.93
CA VAL A 175 -5.51 7.11 7.02
C VAL A 175 -6.14 6.98 8.43
N GLN A 176 -5.43 6.40 9.39
CA GLN A 176 -5.93 6.09 10.74
C GLN A 176 -5.77 7.24 11.75
N PHE A 177 -5.49 8.46 11.29
CA PHE A 177 -5.54 9.62 12.18
C PHE A 177 -6.99 9.98 12.48
N LEU A 178 -7.37 10.14 13.74
CA LEU A 178 -8.62 10.77 14.13
C LEU A 178 -8.27 11.94 15.05
N LEU A 179 -8.67 13.15 14.64
CA LEU A 179 -8.53 14.35 15.45
C LEU A 179 -9.52 14.31 16.63
N SER A 180 -9.10 14.83 17.78
CA SER A 180 -9.97 14.93 18.95
C SER A 180 -11.11 15.91 18.68
N ALA A 181 -12.33 15.56 19.10
CA ALA A 181 -13.49 16.43 18.93
C ALA A 181 -13.29 17.78 19.64
N ASP A 182 -14.04 18.81 19.23
CA ASP A 182 -14.04 20.09 19.95
C ASP A 182 -14.62 19.94 21.35
N ASP A 183 -13.84 20.33 22.34
CA ASP A 183 -14.23 20.42 23.74
C ASP A 183 -14.19 21.89 24.20
N PRO A 184 -15.35 22.53 24.43
CA PRO A 184 -15.41 23.90 24.92
C PRO A 184 -14.69 24.12 26.27
N GLU A 185 -14.47 23.07 27.05
CA GLU A 185 -13.80 23.13 28.35
C GLU A 185 -12.26 23.14 28.21
N LEU A 186 -11.72 22.76 27.05
CA LEU A 186 -10.28 22.71 26.76
C LEU A 186 -9.92 23.65 25.60
N PRO A 187 -9.95 24.98 25.82
CA PRO A 187 -9.64 25.94 24.75
C PRO A 187 -8.17 25.84 24.33
N THR A 188 -7.95 25.60 23.05
CA THR A 188 -6.64 25.62 22.40
C THR A 188 -6.40 26.94 21.67
N LYS A 189 -5.13 27.30 21.52
CA LYS A 189 -4.72 28.45 20.70
C LYS A 189 -4.96 28.17 19.21
N TYR A 190 -4.78 26.91 18.79
CA TYR A 190 -5.00 26.45 17.42
C TYR A 190 -6.38 25.81 17.32
N THR A 191 -7.17 26.19 16.31
CA THR A 191 -8.59 25.80 16.21
C THR A 191 -8.86 24.91 15.01
N LEU A 192 -9.92 24.09 15.08
CA LEU A 192 -10.39 23.33 13.92
C LEU A 192 -10.89 24.25 12.81
N GLU A 193 -11.46 25.42 13.14
CA GLU A 193 -11.86 26.46 12.17
C GLU A 193 -10.67 26.94 11.32
N GLU A 194 -9.56 27.29 11.96
CA GLU A 194 -8.35 27.74 11.26
C GLU A 194 -7.78 26.63 10.38
N ALA A 195 -7.74 25.39 10.89
CA ALA A 195 -7.30 24.24 10.10
C ALA A 195 -8.22 24.00 8.88
N GLU A 196 -9.54 24.07 9.08
CA GLU A 196 -10.55 23.93 8.03
C GLU A 196 -10.39 24.99 6.95
N GLU A 197 -10.24 26.26 7.31
CA GLU A 197 -10.10 27.38 6.36
C GLU A 197 -8.91 27.15 5.42
N HIS A 198 -7.76 26.79 6.00
CA HIS A 198 -6.55 26.54 5.26
C HIS A 198 -6.67 25.30 4.35
N LEU A 199 -7.19 24.19 4.85
CA LEU A 199 -7.37 22.97 4.05
C LEU A 199 -8.42 23.14 2.94
N ALA A 200 -9.53 23.83 3.21
CA ALA A 200 -10.54 24.15 2.21
C ALA A 200 -9.97 25.02 1.09
N MET A 201 -9.14 26.02 1.43
CA MET A 201 -8.46 26.83 0.43
C MET A 201 -7.47 26.00 -0.40
N ALA A 202 -6.72 25.10 0.23
CA ALA A 202 -5.81 24.19 -0.47
C ALA A 202 -6.56 23.33 -1.50
N LEU A 203 -7.69 22.74 -1.11
CA LEU A 203 -8.53 21.92 -2.00
C LEU A 203 -9.25 22.74 -3.06
N LYS A 204 -9.58 24.01 -2.79
CA LYS A 204 -10.09 24.92 -3.82
C LYS A 204 -9.06 25.20 -4.91
N LEU A 205 -7.78 25.35 -4.51
CA LEU A 205 -6.68 25.62 -5.42
C LEU A 205 -6.17 24.35 -6.13
N GLU A 206 -6.26 23.19 -5.47
CA GLU A 206 -5.85 21.89 -5.98
C GLU A 206 -6.83 20.78 -5.54
N SER A 207 -8.00 20.73 -6.18
CA SER A 207 -9.05 19.75 -5.87
C SER A 207 -8.58 18.30 -6.02
N GLY A 208 -7.57 18.11 -6.89
CA GLY A 208 -6.77 16.91 -7.13
C GLY A 208 -6.21 16.20 -5.90
N ASN A 209 -5.95 16.96 -4.82
CA ASN A 209 -5.01 16.54 -3.80
C ASN A 209 -5.65 15.67 -2.71
N THR A 210 -5.57 14.35 -2.89
CA THR A 210 -6.11 13.35 -1.94
C THR A 210 -5.46 13.41 -0.56
N TYR A 211 -4.23 13.93 -0.46
CA TYR A 211 -3.54 14.10 0.81
C TYR A 211 -4.18 15.21 1.66
N PHE A 212 -4.43 16.38 1.07
CA PHE A 212 -5.15 17.46 1.77
C PHE A 212 -6.62 17.11 2.03
N LEU A 213 -7.25 16.35 1.12
CA LEU A 213 -8.60 15.86 1.32
C LEU A 213 -8.69 15.00 2.56
N ALA A 214 -7.70 14.13 2.80
CA ALA A 214 -7.68 13.28 3.97
C ALA A 214 -7.67 14.09 5.27
N PHE A 215 -6.79 15.08 5.38
CA PHE A 215 -6.75 15.94 6.58
C PHE A 215 -8.01 16.79 6.72
N TYR A 216 -8.56 17.28 5.62
CA TYR A 216 -9.80 18.06 5.64
C TYR A 216 -10.98 17.26 6.17
N VAL A 217 -11.13 16.02 5.70
CA VAL A 217 -12.14 15.08 6.20
C VAL A 217 -11.97 14.84 7.69
N GLN A 218 -10.74 14.67 8.19
CA GLN A 218 -10.51 14.51 9.63
C GLN A 218 -10.93 15.72 10.44
N VAL A 219 -10.69 16.94 9.94
CA VAL A 219 -11.17 18.17 10.58
C VAL A 219 -12.70 18.19 10.62
N LEU A 220 -13.38 17.84 9.53
CA LEU A 220 -14.84 17.77 9.49
C LEU A 220 -15.39 16.74 10.49
N LEU A 221 -14.75 15.57 10.62
CA LEU A 221 -15.14 14.54 11.58
C LEU A 221 -14.99 15.03 13.03
N ALA A 222 -13.87 15.68 13.36
CA ALA A 222 -13.64 16.23 14.70
C ALA A 222 -14.61 17.38 15.05
N LYS A 223 -15.07 18.13 14.04
CA LYS A 223 -16.15 19.12 14.18
C LYS A 223 -17.55 18.50 14.28
N GLY A 224 -17.67 17.18 14.16
CA GLY A 224 -18.96 16.48 14.17
C GLY A 224 -19.75 16.58 12.85
N GLU A 225 -19.13 17.05 11.78
CA GLU A 225 -19.75 17.23 10.46
C GLU A 225 -19.67 15.95 9.59
N PHE A 226 -20.10 14.82 10.15
CA PHE A 226 -19.98 13.49 9.52
C PHE A 226 -20.59 13.41 8.12
N ALA A 227 -21.79 13.97 7.94
CA ALA A 227 -22.50 13.93 6.65
C ALA A 227 -21.69 14.63 5.54
N ARG A 228 -21.16 15.83 5.84
CA ARG A 228 -20.35 16.61 4.90
C ARG A 228 -19.03 15.91 4.57
N ALA A 229 -18.39 15.31 5.56
CA ALA A 229 -17.18 14.51 5.37
C ALA A 229 -17.43 13.34 4.41
N MET A 230 -18.54 12.62 4.60
CA MET A 230 -18.93 11.50 3.74
C MET A 230 -19.31 11.91 2.33
N ASP A 231 -20.09 12.98 2.17
CA ASP A 231 -20.48 13.49 0.85
C ASP A 231 -19.26 13.87 0.02
N LEU A 232 -18.29 14.54 0.63
CA LEU A 232 -17.06 14.96 -0.04
C LEU A 232 -16.21 13.74 -0.49
N LEU A 233 -16.07 12.73 0.38
CA LEU A 233 -15.37 11.49 0.03
C LEU A 233 -16.06 10.74 -1.10
N LYS A 234 -17.39 10.64 -1.07
CA LYS A 234 -18.20 9.97 -2.10
C LYS A 234 -18.13 10.70 -3.43
N GLU A 235 -18.27 12.02 -3.43
CA GLU A 235 -18.09 12.85 -4.62
C GLU A 235 -16.72 12.60 -5.27
N ARG A 236 -15.66 12.62 -4.44
CA ARG A 236 -14.30 12.38 -4.93
C ARG A 236 -14.08 10.97 -5.44
N TYR A 237 -14.58 9.96 -4.72
CA TYR A 237 -14.51 8.58 -5.14
C TYR A 237 -15.24 8.35 -6.46
N ASN A 238 -16.43 8.93 -6.62
CA ASN A 238 -17.21 8.80 -7.85
C ASN A 238 -16.54 9.47 -9.05
N ALA A 239 -15.85 10.59 -8.83
CA ALA A 239 -15.12 11.29 -9.89
C ALA A 239 -13.83 10.57 -10.32
N GLU A 240 -13.08 9.98 -9.39
CA GLU A 240 -11.70 9.53 -9.65
C GLU A 240 -11.40 8.07 -9.33
N LYS A 241 -12.33 7.35 -8.70
CA LYS A 241 -12.12 5.99 -8.17
C LYS A 241 -10.89 5.91 -7.25
N SER A 242 -10.73 6.95 -6.43
CA SER A 242 -9.59 7.14 -5.53
C SER A 242 -9.59 6.12 -4.37
N ILE A 243 -8.60 5.21 -4.35
CA ILE A 243 -8.40 4.22 -3.28
C ILE A 243 -8.30 4.88 -1.89
N PRO A 244 -7.53 5.96 -1.69
CA PRO A 244 -7.49 6.64 -0.40
C PRO A 244 -8.88 7.10 0.08
N CYS A 245 -9.73 7.60 -0.83
CA CYS A 245 -11.08 8.03 -0.46
C CYS A 245 -11.94 6.84 -0.04
N LEU A 246 -11.87 5.74 -0.79
CA LEU A 246 -12.60 4.52 -0.46
C LEU A 246 -12.18 3.95 0.90
N ARG A 247 -10.88 3.92 1.21
CA ARG A 247 -10.37 3.55 2.54
C ARG A 247 -10.93 4.44 3.66
N MET A 248 -11.06 5.74 3.41
CA MET A 248 -11.63 6.68 4.39
C MET A 248 -13.11 6.43 4.63
N ILE A 249 -13.90 6.25 3.56
CA ILE A 249 -15.32 5.89 3.63
C ILE A 249 -15.48 4.63 4.51
N MET A 250 -14.68 3.60 4.23
CA MET A 250 -14.68 2.35 4.98
C MET A 250 -14.29 2.50 6.46
N SER A 251 -13.45 3.48 6.79
CA SER A 251 -12.99 3.71 8.15
C SER A 251 -14.02 4.48 8.99
N ILE A 252 -14.80 5.35 8.36
CA ILE A 252 -15.81 6.19 9.03
C ILE A 252 -17.08 5.39 9.29
N ASP A 253 -17.57 4.66 8.27
CA ASP A 253 -18.75 3.80 8.40
C ASP A 253 -18.48 2.42 7.77
N PRO A 254 -17.91 1.47 8.54
CA PRO A 254 -17.69 0.11 8.07
C PRO A 254 -18.98 -0.60 7.68
N ARG A 255 -20.13 -0.24 8.28
CA ARG A 255 -21.41 -0.90 8.03
C ARG A 255 -22.00 -0.47 6.70
N GLU A 256 -21.88 0.81 6.35
CA GLU A 256 -22.31 1.31 5.03
C GLU A 256 -21.56 0.60 3.88
N VAL A 257 -20.31 0.17 4.11
CA VAL A 257 -19.50 -0.53 3.09
C VAL A 257 -19.66 -2.05 3.11
N ILE A 258 -19.88 -2.67 4.28
CA ILE A 258 -20.20 -4.11 4.37
C ILE A 258 -21.53 -4.42 3.66
N ASP A 259 -22.49 -3.50 3.70
CA ASP A 259 -23.75 -3.59 2.94
C ASP A 259 -23.60 -3.29 1.44
N GLN A 260 -22.39 -2.94 0.98
CA GLN A 260 -22.06 -2.64 -0.42
C GLN A 260 -20.90 -3.54 -0.89
N THR A 261 -21.20 -4.83 -1.12
CA THR A 261 -20.27 -5.82 -1.71
C THR A 261 -19.46 -5.25 -2.87
N GLU A 262 -20.09 -4.44 -3.72
CA GLU A 262 -19.45 -3.74 -4.85
C GLU A 262 -18.28 -2.85 -4.46
N HIS A 263 -18.37 -2.11 -3.35
CA HIS A 263 -17.32 -1.20 -2.91
C HIS A 263 -16.12 -1.94 -2.31
N ILE A 264 -16.36 -3.03 -1.57
CA ILE A 264 -15.28 -3.88 -1.09
C ILE A 264 -14.60 -4.58 -2.28
N LEU A 265 -15.39 -5.04 -3.26
CA LEU A 265 -14.85 -5.58 -4.51
C LEU A 265 -14.00 -4.54 -5.24
N ASP A 266 -14.49 -3.31 -5.42
CA ASP A 266 -13.71 -2.22 -6.03
C ASP A 266 -12.41 -1.99 -5.26
N TYR A 267 -12.47 -1.93 -3.93
CA TYR A 267 -11.32 -1.71 -3.08
C TYR A 267 -10.26 -2.81 -3.24
N LEU A 268 -10.66 -4.08 -3.09
CA LEU A 268 -9.75 -5.22 -3.19
C LEU A 268 -9.22 -5.44 -4.61
N THR A 269 -9.98 -5.02 -5.63
CA THR A 269 -9.51 -5.02 -7.03
C THR A 269 -8.38 -4.00 -7.21
N LEU A 270 -8.53 -2.83 -6.61
CA LEU A 270 -7.57 -1.73 -6.73
C LEU A 270 -6.34 -1.90 -5.81
N ASP A 271 -6.51 -2.57 -4.68
CA ASP A 271 -5.45 -2.82 -3.69
C ASP A 271 -5.35 -4.31 -3.31
N PRO A 272 -4.61 -5.12 -4.09
CA PRO A 272 -4.36 -6.53 -3.79
C PRO A 272 -3.67 -6.77 -2.44
N LEU A 273 -2.98 -5.74 -1.91
CA LEU A 273 -2.23 -5.77 -0.65
C LEU A 273 -3.05 -5.26 0.55
N ALA A 274 -4.35 -5.04 0.37
CA ALA A 274 -5.24 -4.63 1.44
C ALA A 274 -5.09 -5.55 2.67
N SER A 275 -5.29 -4.96 3.87
CA SER A 275 -5.18 -5.70 5.14
C SER A 275 -5.96 -7.01 5.10
N ARG A 276 -5.24 -8.10 5.34
CA ARG A 276 -5.78 -9.47 5.37
C ARG A 276 -6.97 -9.57 6.31
N THR A 277 -6.73 -9.25 7.57
CA THR A 277 -7.67 -9.48 8.68
C THR A 277 -8.81 -8.48 8.69
N THR A 278 -8.59 -7.29 8.14
CA THR A 278 -9.59 -6.20 8.15
C THR A 278 -10.52 -6.27 6.94
N TYR A 279 -9.99 -6.59 5.76
CA TYR A 279 -10.74 -6.43 4.51
C TYR A 279 -10.86 -7.74 3.74
N PHE A 280 -9.74 -8.43 3.49
CA PHE A 280 -9.73 -9.59 2.59
C PHE A 280 -10.45 -10.81 3.20
N GLU A 281 -10.04 -11.27 4.38
CA GLU A 281 -10.62 -12.45 5.03
C GLU A 281 -12.12 -12.31 5.31
N PRO A 282 -12.61 -11.21 5.93
CA PRO A 282 -14.04 -11.05 6.18
C PRO A 282 -14.86 -11.05 4.90
N PHE A 283 -14.36 -10.39 3.86
CA PHE A 283 -15.01 -10.35 2.56
C PHE A 283 -15.05 -11.72 1.89
N MET A 284 -13.91 -12.42 1.82
CA MET A 284 -13.85 -13.74 1.19
C MET A 284 -14.68 -14.77 1.94
N ALA A 285 -14.70 -14.75 3.28
CA ALA A 285 -15.56 -15.63 4.07
C ALA A 285 -17.05 -15.43 3.70
N MET A 286 -17.49 -14.19 3.53
CA MET A 286 -18.85 -13.89 3.07
C MET A 286 -19.09 -14.29 1.61
N ALA A 287 -18.17 -13.94 0.70
CA ALA A 287 -18.32 -14.18 -0.73
C ALA A 287 -18.35 -15.68 -1.07
N LEU A 288 -17.50 -16.48 -0.42
CA LEU A 288 -17.42 -17.93 -0.63
C LEU A 288 -18.64 -18.69 -0.09
N CYS A 289 -19.37 -18.12 0.88
CA CYS A 289 -20.63 -18.71 1.37
C CYS A 289 -21.83 -18.49 0.41
N LYS A 290 -21.67 -17.65 -0.62
CA LYS A 290 -22.74 -17.25 -1.55
C LYS A 290 -22.35 -17.44 -3.00
N LEU A 291 -21.54 -18.47 -3.30
CA LEU A 291 -21.00 -18.68 -4.65
C LEU A 291 -22.08 -18.84 -5.74
N ASP A 292 -23.22 -19.41 -5.38
CA ASP A 292 -24.36 -19.59 -6.28
C ASP A 292 -25.12 -18.28 -6.58
N ASP A 293 -24.93 -17.24 -5.76
CA ASP A 293 -25.61 -15.94 -5.90
C ASP A 293 -24.87 -14.99 -6.86
N TRP A 294 -23.60 -15.29 -7.20
CA TRP A 294 -22.76 -14.42 -8.03
C TRP A 294 -22.95 -14.71 -9.52
N ASP A 295 -23.13 -13.66 -10.31
CA ASP A 295 -23.09 -13.77 -11.77
C ASP A 295 -21.65 -13.94 -12.28
N ASP A 296 -21.51 -14.26 -13.58
CA ASP A 296 -20.21 -14.46 -14.22
C ASP A 296 -19.30 -13.23 -14.10
N THR A 297 -19.86 -12.01 -14.04
CA THR A 297 -19.10 -10.77 -13.91
C THR A 297 -18.47 -10.68 -12.52
N MET A 298 -19.26 -10.93 -11.48
CA MET A 298 -18.80 -10.91 -10.09
C MET A 298 -17.84 -12.06 -9.79
N MET A 299 -18.12 -13.25 -10.33
CA MET A 299 -17.20 -14.38 -10.23
C MET A 299 -15.85 -14.08 -10.86
N ARG A 300 -15.83 -13.41 -12.01
CA ARG A 300 -14.57 -12.96 -12.64
C ARG A 300 -13.78 -12.04 -11.71
N ARG A 301 -14.44 -11.04 -11.14
CA ARG A 301 -13.81 -10.08 -10.22
C ARG A 301 -13.27 -10.75 -8.96
N LEU A 302 -14.03 -11.67 -8.38
CA LEU A 302 -13.59 -12.45 -7.21
C LEU A 302 -12.32 -13.25 -7.52
N VAL A 303 -12.27 -13.93 -8.66
CA VAL A 303 -11.08 -14.67 -9.09
C VAL A 303 -9.91 -13.73 -9.30
N ASP A 304 -10.09 -12.61 -10.00
CA ASP A 304 -9.03 -11.62 -10.22
C ASP A 304 -8.46 -11.06 -8.91
N ILE A 305 -9.31 -10.74 -7.93
CA ILE A 305 -8.88 -10.27 -6.61
C ILE A 305 -7.98 -11.30 -5.93
N VAL A 306 -8.42 -12.57 -5.89
CA VAL A 306 -7.67 -13.64 -5.22
C VAL A 306 -6.37 -13.95 -5.97
N LEU A 307 -6.41 -14.02 -7.31
CA LEU A 307 -5.22 -14.23 -8.13
C LEU A 307 -4.20 -13.11 -7.94
N ASN A 308 -4.63 -11.84 -8.04
CA ASN A 308 -3.74 -10.70 -7.87
C ASN A 308 -3.13 -10.68 -6.46
N ARG A 309 -3.88 -11.06 -5.43
CA ARG A 309 -3.34 -11.19 -4.07
C ARG A 309 -2.30 -12.31 -3.97
N VAL A 310 -2.53 -13.45 -4.60
CA VAL A 310 -1.55 -14.56 -4.62
C VAL A 310 -0.28 -14.16 -5.37
N GLU A 311 -0.41 -13.47 -6.49
CA GLU A 311 0.74 -13.10 -7.34
C GLU A 311 1.56 -11.93 -6.77
N LEU A 312 0.88 -10.88 -6.30
CA LEU A 312 1.49 -9.63 -5.88
C LEU A 312 1.68 -9.53 -4.36
N GLY A 313 0.91 -10.30 -3.58
CA GLY A 313 0.91 -10.27 -2.12
C GLY A 313 1.97 -11.16 -1.49
N ASP A 314 1.77 -11.44 -0.20
CA ASP A 314 2.61 -12.38 0.53
C ASP A 314 2.32 -13.79 0.03
N GLN A 315 3.17 -14.30 -0.85
CA GLN A 315 3.00 -15.59 -1.56
C GLN A 315 3.00 -16.79 -0.61
N ASP A 316 3.43 -16.58 0.64
CA ASP A 316 3.42 -17.55 1.73
C ASP A 316 2.13 -17.49 2.56
N GLU A 317 1.23 -16.54 2.28
CA GLU A 317 -0.06 -16.40 2.95
C GLU A 317 -1.04 -17.50 2.49
N SER A 318 -1.38 -18.42 3.39
CA SER A 318 -2.25 -19.57 3.09
C SER A 318 -3.68 -19.17 2.71
N CYS A 319 -4.19 -18.04 3.20
CA CYS A 319 -5.59 -17.64 3.01
C CYS A 319 -5.92 -17.38 1.53
N GLY A 320 -5.03 -16.71 0.80
CA GLY A 320 -5.22 -16.47 -0.63
C GLY A 320 -5.29 -17.76 -1.44
N TRP A 321 -4.39 -18.70 -1.13
CA TRP A 321 -4.37 -20.02 -1.76
C TRP A 321 -5.58 -20.88 -1.40
N GLU A 322 -6.05 -20.82 -0.15
CA GLU A 322 -7.28 -21.48 0.29
C GLU A 322 -8.50 -20.99 -0.49
N CYS A 323 -8.68 -19.67 -0.56
CA CYS A 323 -9.75 -19.04 -1.31
C CYS A 323 -9.70 -19.43 -2.79
N LEU A 324 -8.50 -19.44 -3.38
CA LEU A 324 -8.31 -19.82 -4.78
C LEU A 324 -8.68 -21.29 -5.01
N ALA A 325 -8.27 -22.20 -4.13
CA ALA A 325 -8.60 -23.61 -4.23
C ALA A 325 -10.13 -23.85 -4.21
N ILE A 326 -10.84 -23.13 -3.33
CA ILE A 326 -12.31 -23.18 -3.24
C ILE A 326 -12.94 -22.65 -4.53
N LEU A 327 -12.53 -21.46 -5.00
CA LEU A 327 -13.06 -20.84 -6.22
C LEU A 327 -12.82 -21.70 -7.45
N LEU A 328 -11.61 -22.25 -7.62
CA LEU A 328 -11.29 -23.14 -8.74
C LEU A 328 -12.11 -24.43 -8.70
N SER A 329 -12.31 -25.01 -7.52
CA SER A 329 -13.16 -26.20 -7.35
C SER A 329 -14.61 -25.93 -7.77
N TYR A 330 -15.16 -24.79 -7.34
CA TYR A 330 -16.50 -24.35 -7.72
C TYR A 330 -16.61 -24.08 -9.23
N LEU A 331 -15.69 -23.29 -9.79
CA LEU A 331 -15.70 -22.94 -11.21
C LEU A 331 -15.48 -24.15 -12.11
N ARG A 332 -14.70 -25.13 -11.69
CA ARG A 332 -14.52 -26.37 -12.45
C ARG A 332 -15.83 -27.14 -12.58
N THR A 333 -16.69 -27.05 -11.57
CA THR A 333 -18.00 -27.68 -11.56
C THR A 333 -19.01 -26.91 -12.40
N ASN A 334 -19.03 -25.59 -12.27
CA ASN A 334 -20.14 -24.76 -12.74
C ASN A 334 -19.80 -23.92 -13.98
N ASN A 335 -18.54 -23.54 -14.19
CA ASN A 335 -18.11 -22.65 -15.27
C ASN A 335 -16.64 -22.86 -15.68
N GLN A 336 -16.33 -24.03 -16.27
CA GLN A 336 -14.96 -24.38 -16.71
C GLN A 336 -14.37 -23.37 -17.70
N ARG A 337 -15.22 -22.70 -18.48
CA ARG A 337 -14.79 -21.69 -19.45
C ARG A 337 -14.05 -20.53 -18.78
N LEU A 338 -14.53 -20.07 -17.61
CA LEU A 338 -13.87 -18.99 -16.86
C LEU A 338 -12.46 -19.37 -16.43
N ILE A 339 -12.26 -20.61 -15.94
CA ILE A 339 -10.93 -21.10 -15.57
C ILE A 339 -9.97 -21.00 -16.75
N ASN A 340 -10.39 -21.46 -17.92
CA ASN A 340 -9.56 -21.43 -19.12
C ASN A 340 -9.18 -20.00 -19.50
N GLU A 341 -10.14 -19.07 -19.47
CA GLU A 341 -9.88 -17.65 -19.80
C GLU A 341 -8.89 -16.99 -18.83
N PHE A 342 -8.97 -17.26 -17.52
CA PHE A 342 -8.04 -16.70 -16.53
C PHE A 342 -6.63 -17.31 -16.61
N MET A 343 -6.56 -18.61 -16.85
CA MET A 343 -5.32 -19.35 -16.75
C MET A 343 -4.54 -19.40 -18.06
N GLU A 344 -5.17 -19.24 -19.23
CA GLU A 344 -4.48 -19.37 -20.52
C GLU A 344 -3.22 -18.48 -20.63
N GLN A 345 -3.28 -17.25 -20.12
CA GLN A 345 -2.15 -16.32 -20.18
C GLN A 345 -1.11 -16.55 -19.07
N ARG A 346 -1.47 -17.23 -17.98
CA ARG A 346 -0.68 -17.28 -16.73
C ARG A 346 -0.14 -18.68 -16.42
N LEU A 347 -0.77 -19.73 -16.94
CA LEU A 347 -0.56 -21.11 -16.54
C LEU A 347 0.89 -21.57 -16.73
N THR A 348 1.55 -21.17 -17.83
CA THR A 348 2.96 -21.53 -18.06
C THR A 348 3.85 -21.00 -16.94
N TRP A 349 3.69 -19.74 -16.55
CA TRP A 349 4.47 -19.16 -15.46
C TRP A 349 4.12 -19.80 -14.11
N TRP A 350 2.84 -20.07 -13.83
CA TRP A 350 2.41 -20.74 -12.60
C TRP A 350 2.95 -22.16 -12.48
N LYS A 351 2.99 -22.90 -13.60
CA LYS A 351 3.58 -24.24 -13.66
C LYS A 351 5.03 -24.23 -13.19
N ASP A 352 5.79 -23.25 -13.63
CA ASP A 352 7.22 -23.14 -13.31
C ASP A 352 7.45 -22.52 -11.93
N ALA A 353 6.64 -21.54 -11.53
CA ALA A 353 6.84 -20.76 -10.31
C ALA A 353 6.25 -21.40 -9.05
N TYR A 354 5.08 -22.04 -9.17
CA TYR A 354 4.29 -22.51 -8.02
C TYR A 354 4.01 -24.01 -8.04
N PHE A 355 3.88 -24.60 -9.23
CA PHE A 355 3.46 -25.99 -9.38
C PHE A 355 4.57 -26.93 -9.86
N ALA A 356 5.82 -26.48 -9.81
CA ALA A 356 6.96 -27.32 -10.14
C ALA A 356 7.00 -28.52 -9.19
N SER A 357 7.32 -29.71 -9.73
CA SER A 357 7.24 -30.97 -8.98
C SER A 357 8.06 -30.94 -7.68
N ASP A 358 9.21 -30.27 -7.70
CA ASP A 358 10.11 -30.06 -6.56
C ASP A 358 9.48 -29.21 -5.45
N CYS A 359 8.55 -28.31 -5.75
CA CYS A 359 7.77 -27.57 -4.74
C CYS A 359 6.94 -28.48 -3.82
N PHE A 360 6.65 -29.71 -4.26
CA PHE A 360 5.86 -30.69 -3.50
C PHE A 360 6.70 -31.84 -2.93
N TYR A 361 8.01 -31.87 -3.17
CA TYR A 361 8.88 -32.91 -2.63
C TYR A 361 9.31 -32.60 -1.18
N ARG A 362 8.57 -33.19 -0.22
CA ARG A 362 8.94 -33.43 1.20
C ARG A 362 9.41 -32.21 2.02
N PRO A 363 8.49 -31.47 2.64
CA PRO A 363 8.73 -30.86 3.95
C PRO A 363 8.59 -31.92 5.06
N LYS A 364 9.22 -31.68 6.22
CA LYS A 364 9.09 -32.56 7.40
C LYS A 364 7.69 -32.53 8.03
N GLN A 365 6.88 -31.51 7.73
CA GLN A 365 5.48 -31.36 8.10
C GLN A 365 4.73 -30.63 6.98
N GLU A 366 3.56 -31.14 6.62
CA GLU A 366 2.68 -30.54 5.61
C GLU A 366 2.14 -29.20 6.13
N SER A 367 2.44 -28.10 5.43
CA SER A 367 1.84 -26.79 5.75
C SER A 367 0.51 -26.63 5.01
N ASN A 368 -0.43 -25.89 5.60
CA ASN A 368 -1.74 -25.58 4.98
C ASN A 368 -1.55 -25.01 3.56
N LEU A 369 -0.57 -24.12 3.42
CA LEU A 369 -0.18 -23.52 2.13
C LEU A 369 0.10 -24.56 1.04
N MET A 370 0.81 -25.65 1.38
CA MET A 370 1.13 -26.68 0.40
C MET A 370 -0.07 -27.51 -0.02
N VAL A 371 -0.96 -27.82 0.93
CA VAL A 371 -2.20 -28.53 0.63
C VAL A 371 -3.06 -27.69 -0.33
N TYR A 372 -3.22 -26.40 -0.05
CA TYR A 372 -4.00 -25.50 -0.91
C TYR A 372 -3.37 -25.31 -2.30
N LYS A 373 -2.04 -25.12 -2.38
CA LYS A 373 -1.29 -25.09 -3.66
C LYS A 373 -1.47 -26.38 -4.44
N ALA A 374 -1.43 -27.52 -3.78
CA ALA A 374 -1.60 -28.83 -4.41
C ALA A 374 -3.02 -29.02 -4.95
N VAL A 375 -4.06 -28.60 -4.20
CA VAL A 375 -5.43 -28.60 -4.70
C VAL A 375 -5.57 -27.69 -5.92
N CYS A 376 -5.02 -26.47 -5.87
CA CYS A 376 -5.02 -25.56 -7.03
C CYS A 376 -4.34 -26.21 -8.26
N ALA A 377 -3.17 -26.81 -8.07
CA ALA A 377 -2.43 -27.48 -9.15
C ALA A 377 -3.25 -28.60 -9.77
N GLN A 378 -3.88 -29.45 -8.96
CA GLN A 378 -4.75 -30.52 -9.45
C GLN A 378 -5.95 -29.97 -10.22
N GLN A 379 -6.60 -28.93 -9.70
CA GLN A 379 -7.78 -28.31 -10.30
C GLN A 379 -7.49 -27.62 -11.64
N LEU A 380 -6.23 -27.22 -11.87
CA LEU A 380 -5.82 -26.47 -13.07
C LEU A 380 -5.15 -27.32 -14.14
N MET A 381 -4.48 -28.41 -13.76
CA MET A 381 -3.57 -29.14 -14.66
C MET A 381 -3.96 -30.58 -14.92
N ASP A 382 -4.98 -31.12 -14.24
CA ASP A 382 -5.43 -32.51 -14.40
C ASP A 382 -4.30 -33.52 -14.22
N LEU A 383 -3.53 -33.31 -13.15
CA LEU A 383 -2.31 -34.08 -12.91
C LEU A 383 -2.64 -35.56 -12.71
N GLU A 384 -1.83 -36.41 -13.33
CA GLU A 384 -1.97 -37.86 -13.23
C GLU A 384 -1.63 -38.37 -11.82
N PRO A 385 -2.15 -39.55 -11.42
CA PRO A 385 -1.89 -40.15 -10.10
C PRO A 385 -0.40 -40.34 -9.75
N GLY A 386 0.49 -40.36 -10.74
CA GLY A 386 1.95 -40.45 -10.53
C GLY A 386 2.60 -39.16 -10.05
N HIS A 387 1.93 -38.00 -10.18
CA HIS A 387 2.49 -36.69 -9.88
C HIS A 387 2.68 -36.49 -8.36
N PRO A 388 3.73 -35.78 -7.91
CA PRO A 388 3.96 -35.50 -6.48
C PRO A 388 2.78 -34.84 -5.75
N VAL A 389 2.02 -34.00 -6.45
CA VAL A 389 0.76 -33.41 -5.96
C VAL A 389 -0.24 -34.48 -5.52
N TYR A 390 -0.46 -35.50 -6.35
CA TYR A 390 -1.41 -36.57 -6.01
C TYR A 390 -0.94 -37.36 -4.80
N LYS A 391 0.37 -37.63 -4.69
CA LYS A 391 0.96 -38.30 -3.51
C LYS A 391 0.80 -37.49 -2.22
N LEU A 392 0.88 -36.16 -2.30
CA LEU A 392 0.62 -35.28 -1.17
C LEU A 392 -0.86 -35.35 -0.76
N LEU A 393 -1.77 -35.16 -1.72
CA LEU A 393 -3.21 -35.06 -1.46
C LEU A 393 -3.85 -36.40 -1.05
N SER A 394 -3.25 -37.54 -1.41
CA SER A 394 -3.64 -38.88 -0.97
C SER A 394 -2.84 -39.40 0.24
N GLY A 395 -1.95 -38.56 0.79
CA GLY A 395 -1.07 -38.88 1.90
C GLY A 395 -1.76 -38.90 3.27
N LYS A 396 -0.96 -38.97 4.34
CA LYS A 396 -1.45 -38.87 5.72
C LYS A 396 -1.67 -37.41 6.12
N LEU A 397 -2.78 -36.84 5.67
CA LEU A 397 -3.21 -35.49 6.01
C LEU A 397 -3.78 -35.41 7.44
N SER A 398 -3.78 -34.20 8.02
CA SER A 398 -4.59 -33.91 9.22
C SER A 398 -6.08 -34.06 8.90
N SER A 399 -6.93 -34.25 9.92
CA SER A 399 -8.38 -34.41 9.72
C SER A 399 -9.00 -33.21 8.97
N ALA A 400 -8.59 -31.99 9.31
CA ALA A 400 -9.07 -30.78 8.64
C ALA A 400 -8.61 -30.70 7.17
N HIS A 401 -7.36 -31.05 6.89
CA HIS A 401 -6.86 -31.09 5.50
C HIS A 401 -7.52 -32.19 4.68
N ALA A 402 -7.75 -33.37 5.27
CA ALA A 402 -8.45 -34.45 4.59
C ALA A 402 -9.88 -34.05 4.23
N GLU A 403 -10.60 -33.39 5.15
CA GLU A 403 -11.94 -32.85 4.91
C GLU A 403 -11.94 -31.80 3.80
N PHE A 404 -11.00 -30.84 3.85
CA PHE A 404 -10.84 -29.83 2.81
C PHE A 404 -10.57 -30.46 1.44
N VAL A 405 -9.61 -31.38 1.36
CA VAL A 405 -9.25 -32.07 0.11
C VAL A 405 -10.42 -32.88 -0.42
N ASN A 406 -11.15 -33.61 0.41
CA ASN A 406 -12.32 -34.37 -0.01
C ASN A 406 -13.46 -33.48 -0.52
N THR A 407 -13.60 -32.28 0.05
CA THR A 407 -14.64 -31.32 -0.35
C THR A 407 -14.28 -30.63 -1.67
N HIS A 408 -13.00 -30.33 -1.87
CA HIS A 408 -12.56 -29.44 -2.95
C HIS A 408 -11.74 -30.11 -4.05
N MET A 409 -11.34 -31.37 -3.91
CA MET A 409 -10.85 -32.17 -5.03
C MET A 409 -11.98 -32.95 -5.69
N ARG A 410 -12.02 -32.89 -7.02
CA ARG A 410 -12.66 -33.93 -7.81
C ARG A 410 -11.57 -34.90 -8.25
N ILE A 411 -11.63 -36.11 -7.73
CA ILE A 411 -10.97 -37.24 -8.39
C ILE A 411 -11.83 -37.50 -9.61
N SER A 412 -11.31 -37.23 -10.81
CA SER A 412 -11.95 -37.69 -12.03
C SER A 412 -12.06 -39.21 -11.92
N ASP A 413 -13.29 -39.73 -11.90
CA ASP A 413 -13.57 -41.15 -12.07
C ASP A 413 -13.16 -41.56 -13.50
N HIS A 414 -11.86 -41.61 -13.75
CA HIS A 414 -11.27 -42.21 -14.93
C HIS A 414 -10.77 -43.58 -14.52
N GLY A 415 -11.69 -44.54 -14.38
CA GLY A 415 -11.29 -45.90 -14.04
C GLY A 415 -12.36 -46.90 -13.59
N THR A 416 -13.61 -46.82 -14.06
CA THR A 416 -14.49 -48.00 -14.12
C THR A 416 -15.31 -47.97 -15.41
N GLN A 417 -14.66 -48.33 -16.51
CA GLN A 417 -15.29 -49.01 -17.64
C GLN A 417 -14.41 -50.17 -18.07
#